data_AF-A0A0V0YK22-F1
#
_entry.id   AF-A0A0V0YK22-F1
#
_cell.length_a   1.000
_cell.length_b   1.000
_cell.length_c   1.000
_cell.angle_alpha   90.00
_cell.angle_beta   90.00
_cell.angle_gamma   90.00
#
_symmetry.space_group_name_H-M   'P 1'
#
loop_
_entity.id
_entity.type
_entity.pdbx_description
1 polymer ?
#
loop_
_entity_poly.entity_id
_entity_poly.type
_entity_poly.pdbx_seq_one_letter_code
_entity_poly.pdbx_strand_id
1 'polypeptide(L)'
;LFVCLYIVFYSRCYVWSTLGFTCVAFTVGSLSWWTPNFVIYSQRSRGIEPDNSEINLVFGLITCLAGFFGVAVGSTASQIWRHTNPRADPLVCAIGLTLCVPFLYAALCTVEHSLTLCWPLIFATITLLCINWSILSDILLSVIVPHRRSTATACQILVSHLLGDASSPYIIGQLSDILRGTDQSDVVRFVSLKNALFMTTFTTVLGAFFFYGVAWYIEESQKKMNDELNSCLQPVAITSSSSEFPSILNNDLPYNSSEEQLVTESDTFKRAGDKSVEAEI
;
A
#
# COMPACT_ATOMS: atom_id res chain seq x y z
N LEU A 1 -17.35 -14.16 4.47
CA LEU A 1 -17.12 -13.64 5.84
C LEU A 1 -16.28 -14.59 6.71
N PHE A 2 -16.70 -15.85 6.90
CA PHE A 2 -15.98 -16.83 7.74
C PHE A 2 -14.51 -17.06 7.32
N VAL A 3 -14.23 -17.13 6.02
CA VAL A 3 -12.85 -17.27 5.50
C VAL A 3 -11.99 -16.04 5.81
N CYS A 4 -12.56 -14.83 5.76
CA CYS A 4 -11.83 -13.62 6.15
C CYS A 4 -11.54 -13.57 7.64
N LEU A 5 -12.53 -13.89 8.48
CA LEU A 5 -12.29 -13.98 9.92
C LEU A 5 -11.18 -15.01 10.21
N TYR A 6 -11.21 -16.16 9.55
CA TYR A 6 -10.18 -17.19 9.71
C TYR A 6 -8.78 -16.67 9.33
N ILE A 7 -8.63 -15.99 8.19
CA ILE A 7 -7.35 -15.41 7.76
C ILE A 7 -6.87 -14.31 8.71
N VAL A 8 -7.79 -13.44 9.16
CA VAL A 8 -7.52 -12.40 10.16
C VAL A 8 -6.98 -13.03 11.43
N PHE A 9 -7.61 -14.06 11.99
CA PHE A 9 -7.19 -14.61 13.28
C PHE A 9 -6.00 -15.57 13.21
N TYR A 10 -5.72 -16.17 12.04
CA TYR A 10 -4.68 -17.21 11.93
C TYR A 10 -3.27 -16.64 11.73
N SER A 11 -3.11 -15.55 10.98
CA SER A 11 -1.80 -15.00 10.62
C SER A 11 -1.51 -13.69 11.34
N ARG A 12 -0.68 -13.74 12.38
CA ARG A 12 -0.28 -12.55 13.16
C ARG A 12 0.21 -11.42 12.27
N CYS A 13 1.09 -11.70 11.30
CA CYS A 13 1.61 -10.71 10.36
C CYS A 13 0.52 -9.98 9.57
N TYR A 14 -0.55 -10.69 9.17
CA TYR A 14 -1.68 -10.11 8.45
C TYR A 14 -2.52 -9.18 9.35
N VAL A 15 -2.68 -9.50 10.64
CA VAL A 15 -3.34 -8.61 11.61
C VAL A 15 -2.54 -7.32 11.77
N TRP A 16 -1.23 -7.42 12.04
CA TRP A 16 -0.37 -6.25 12.22
C TRP A 16 -0.32 -5.38 10.96
N SER A 17 -0.27 -5.98 9.76
CA SER A 17 -0.27 -5.23 8.50
C SER A 17 -1.63 -4.55 8.24
N THR A 18 -2.74 -5.24 8.55
CA THR A 18 -4.09 -4.67 8.41
C THR A 18 -4.31 -3.51 9.37
N LEU A 19 -3.89 -3.65 10.64
CA LEU A 19 -3.97 -2.57 11.63
C LEU A 19 -3.09 -1.38 11.22
N GLY A 20 -1.84 -1.64 10.83
CA GLY A 20 -0.93 -0.61 10.32
C GLY A 20 -1.54 0.17 9.17
N PHE A 21 -2.05 -0.54 8.15
CA PHE A 21 -2.69 0.10 7.00
C PHE A 21 -3.99 0.82 7.35
N THR A 22 -4.76 0.32 8.30
CA THR A 22 -5.97 1.01 8.77
C THR A 22 -5.62 2.36 9.39
N CYS A 23 -4.51 2.45 10.15
CA CYS A 23 -4.00 3.72 10.66
C CYS A 23 -3.53 4.67 9.54
N VAL A 24 -2.91 4.14 8.48
CA VAL A 24 -2.52 4.92 7.30
C VAL A 24 -3.77 5.47 6.59
N ALA A 25 -4.75 4.61 6.30
CA ALA A 25 -6.03 4.99 5.70
C ALA A 25 -6.74 6.06 6.56
N PHE A 26 -6.84 5.85 7.88
CA PHE A 26 -7.39 6.86 8.80
C PHE A 26 -6.73 8.24 8.63
N THR A 27 -5.41 8.27 8.52
CA THR A 27 -4.64 9.51 8.37
C THR A 27 -4.91 10.15 7.01
N VAL A 28 -4.84 9.38 5.93
CA VAL A 28 -5.08 9.85 4.56
C VAL A 28 -6.52 10.34 4.38
N GLY A 29 -7.52 9.60 4.87
CA GLY A 29 -8.93 9.98 4.81
C GLY A 29 -9.21 11.29 5.56
N SER A 30 -8.67 11.43 6.78
CA SER A 30 -8.78 12.67 7.55
C SER A 30 -8.14 13.85 6.82
N LEU A 31 -6.91 13.68 6.34
CA LEU A 31 -6.18 14.74 5.66
C LEU A 31 -6.85 15.11 4.34
N SER A 32 -7.29 14.15 3.53
CA SER A 32 -7.92 14.41 2.24
C SER A 32 -9.21 15.22 2.38
N TRP A 33 -9.97 14.97 3.45
CA TRP A 33 -11.21 15.70 3.73
C TRP A 33 -10.96 17.09 4.34
N TRP A 34 -10.06 17.18 5.32
CA TRP A 34 -9.89 18.38 6.13
C TRP A 34 -8.78 19.32 5.67
N THR A 35 -7.79 18.87 4.90
CA THR A 35 -6.64 19.71 4.48
C THR A 35 -7.06 20.93 3.65
N PRO A 36 -7.97 20.85 2.67
CA PRO A 36 -8.38 22.04 1.93
C PRO A 36 -9.13 23.03 2.82
N ASN A 37 -10.04 22.53 3.66
CA ASN A 37 -10.75 23.34 4.66
C ASN A 37 -9.78 23.99 5.66
N PHE A 38 -8.75 23.27 6.07
CA PHE A 38 -7.71 23.75 6.97
C PHE A 38 -6.93 24.93 6.36
N VAL A 39 -6.56 24.85 5.08
CA VAL A 39 -5.92 25.96 4.36
C VAL A 39 -6.88 27.15 4.22
N ILE A 40 -8.14 26.92 3.85
CA ILE A 40 -9.17 27.96 3.76
C ILE A 40 -9.35 28.69 5.09
N TYR A 41 -9.47 27.95 6.21
CA TYR A 41 -9.62 28.55 7.54
C TYR A 41 -8.35 29.30 7.98
N SER A 42 -7.17 28.82 7.60
CA SER A 42 -5.91 29.54 7.86
C SER A 42 -5.89 30.92 7.18
N GLN A 43 -6.38 31.02 5.94
CA GLN A 43 -6.44 32.28 5.20
C GLN A 43 -7.49 33.23 5.79
N ARG A 44 -8.67 32.72 6.14
CA ARG A 44 -9.71 33.51 6.82
C ARG A 44 -9.24 34.04 8.17
N SER A 45 -8.49 33.25 8.93
CA SER A 45 -7.91 33.70 10.21
C SER A 45 -6.93 34.88 10.05
N ARG A 46 -6.38 35.07 8.84
CA ARG A 46 -5.49 36.18 8.47
C ARG A 46 -6.23 37.34 7.81
N GLY A 47 -7.56 37.28 7.70
CA GLY A 47 -8.39 38.29 7.04
C GLY A 47 -8.28 38.32 5.51
N ILE A 48 -7.74 37.26 4.89
CA ILE A 48 -7.64 37.12 3.44
C ILE A 48 -8.87 36.35 2.96
N GLU A 49 -9.57 36.85 1.94
CA GLU A 49 -10.64 36.08 1.28
C GLU A 49 -10.04 34.93 0.45
N PRO A 50 -10.30 33.66 0.81
CA PRO A 50 -9.73 32.52 0.10
C PRO A 50 -10.51 32.18 -1.16
N ASP A 51 -9.82 31.90 -2.27
CA ASP A 51 -10.44 31.19 -3.39
C ASP A 51 -10.49 29.69 -3.10
N ASN A 52 -11.63 29.24 -2.59
CA ASN A 52 -11.85 27.84 -2.26
C ASN A 52 -11.64 26.92 -3.47
N SER A 53 -11.92 27.39 -4.69
CA SER A 53 -11.81 26.58 -5.91
C SER A 53 -10.35 26.36 -6.27
N GLU A 54 -9.53 27.41 -6.23
CA GLU A 54 -8.09 27.33 -6.49
C GLU A 54 -7.40 26.42 -5.46
N ILE A 55 -7.70 26.59 -4.16
CA ILE A 55 -7.09 25.78 -3.09
C ILE A 55 -7.40 24.30 -3.26
N ASN A 56 -8.66 23.97 -3.56
CA ASN A 56 -9.08 22.59 -3.81
C ASN A 56 -8.40 22.00 -5.05
N LEU A 57 -8.24 22.80 -6.12
CA LEU A 57 -7.58 22.38 -7.36
C LEU A 57 -6.09 22.14 -7.12
N VAL A 58 -5.39 23.06 -6.44
CA VAL A 58 -3.97 22.93 -6.09
C VAL A 58 -3.74 21.72 -5.20
N PHE A 59 -4.57 21.51 -4.17
CA PHE A 59 -4.49 20.33 -3.31
C PHE A 59 -4.72 19.03 -4.10
N GLY A 60 -5.71 19.01 -5.01
CA GLY A 60 -5.98 17.87 -5.88
C GLY A 60 -4.79 17.54 -6.78
N LEU A 61 -4.19 18.55 -7.42
CA LEU A 61 -3.00 18.39 -8.26
C LEU A 61 -1.81 17.84 -7.46
N ILE A 62 -1.56 18.41 -6.28
CA ILE A 62 -0.50 17.94 -5.37
C ILE A 62 -0.74 16.48 -4.97
N THR A 63 -1.98 16.11 -4.66
CA THR A 63 -2.34 14.75 -4.26
C THR A 63 -2.14 13.76 -5.40
N CYS A 64 -2.53 14.11 -6.62
CA CYS A 64 -2.29 13.29 -7.81
C CYS A 64 -0.79 13.04 -8.05
N LEU A 65 0.02 14.10 -8.01
CA LEU A 65 1.47 14.00 -8.18
C LEU A 65 2.10 13.18 -7.05
N ALA A 66 1.72 13.46 -5.79
CA ALA A 66 2.23 12.75 -4.62
C ALA A 66 1.87 11.25 -4.66
N GLY A 67 0.68 10.90 -5.14
CA GLY A 67 0.28 9.51 -5.35
C GLY A 67 1.16 8.81 -6.39
N PHE A 68 1.38 9.44 -7.55
CA PHE A 68 2.25 8.92 -8.59
C PHE A 68 3.69 8.70 -8.08
N PHE A 69 4.29 9.73 -7.48
CA PHE A 69 5.64 9.63 -6.93
C PHE A 69 5.72 8.65 -5.76
N GLY A 70 4.70 8.58 -4.90
CA GLY A 70 4.67 7.68 -3.77
C GLY A 70 4.69 6.20 -4.21
N VAL A 71 3.87 5.84 -5.20
CA VAL A 71 3.86 4.47 -5.75
C VAL A 71 5.19 4.15 -6.45
N ALA A 72 5.72 5.08 -7.26
CA ALA A 72 6.96 4.88 -7.99
C ALA A 72 8.18 4.74 -7.05
N VAL A 73 8.30 5.64 -6.07
CA VAL A 73 9.38 5.60 -5.07
C VAL A 73 9.22 4.37 -4.18
N GLY A 74 8.00 4.06 -3.72
CA GLY A 74 7.76 2.92 -2.83
C GLY A 74 8.10 1.58 -3.48
N SER A 75 7.65 1.36 -4.71
CA SER A 75 7.94 0.11 -5.44
C SER A 75 9.43 -0.04 -5.75
N THR A 76 10.08 1.00 -6.25
CA THR A 76 11.53 0.98 -6.54
C THR A 76 12.36 0.76 -5.28
N ALA A 77 12.04 1.47 -4.19
CA ALA A 77 12.77 1.35 -2.92
C ALA A 77 12.64 -0.05 -2.31
N SER A 78 11.42 -0.63 -2.34
CA SER A 78 11.19 -2.00 -1.88
C SER A 78 11.98 -3.01 -2.70
N GLN A 79 11.94 -2.90 -4.03
CA GLN A 79 12.64 -3.82 -4.93
C GLN A 79 14.15 -3.81 -4.70
N ILE A 80 14.78 -2.63 -4.63
CA ILE A 80 16.22 -2.51 -4.43
C ILE A 80 16.64 -3.09 -3.07
N TRP A 81 15.92 -2.77 -2.01
CA TRP A 81 16.30 -3.20 -0.66
C TRP A 81 15.98 -4.68 -0.39
N ARG A 82 14.96 -5.22 -1.05
CA ARG A 82 14.58 -6.63 -0.96
C ARG A 82 15.66 -7.59 -1.44
N HIS A 83 16.56 -7.15 -2.34
CA HIS A 83 17.72 -7.96 -2.74
C HIS A 83 18.70 -8.24 -1.59
N THR A 84 18.77 -7.35 -0.60
CA THR A 84 19.71 -7.49 0.53
C THR A 84 19.03 -8.05 1.77
N ASN A 85 17.77 -7.68 2.03
CA ASN A 85 17.02 -8.12 3.21
C ASN A 85 15.60 -8.58 2.86
N PRO A 86 15.19 -9.81 3.23
CA PRO A 86 13.82 -10.29 3.01
C PRO A 86 12.76 -9.55 3.85
N ARG A 87 13.20 -8.82 4.89
CA ARG A 87 12.36 -7.95 5.73
C ARG A 87 12.26 -6.50 5.22
N ALA A 88 12.78 -6.20 4.03
CA ALA A 88 12.86 -4.84 3.52
C ALA A 88 11.49 -4.16 3.39
N ASP A 89 10.50 -4.85 2.83
CA ASP A 89 9.17 -4.29 2.54
C ASP A 89 8.52 -3.64 3.80
N PRO A 90 8.32 -4.35 4.94
CA PRO A 90 7.72 -3.73 6.13
C PRO A 90 8.63 -2.67 6.78
N LEU A 91 9.95 -2.77 6.65
CA LEU A 91 10.87 -1.75 7.16
C LEU A 91 10.75 -0.43 6.39
N VAL A 92 10.66 -0.49 5.06
CA VAL A 92 10.46 0.72 4.24
C VAL A 92 9.13 1.39 4.60
N CYS A 93 8.08 0.61 4.83
CA CYS A 93 6.80 1.13 5.29
C CYS A 93 6.89 1.81 6.66
N ALA A 94 7.55 1.19 7.63
CA ALA A 94 7.75 1.76 8.96
C ALA A 94 8.60 3.05 8.93
N ILE A 95 9.67 3.07 8.12
CA ILE A 95 10.51 4.26 7.93
C ILE A 95 9.72 5.36 7.23
N GLY A 96 8.94 5.02 6.18
CA GLY A 96 8.08 5.96 5.46
C GLY A 96 7.09 6.66 6.41
N LEU A 97 6.43 5.91 7.28
CA LEU A 97 5.53 6.48 8.30
C LEU A 97 6.27 7.27 9.39
N THR A 98 7.44 6.80 9.82
CA THR A 98 8.25 7.53 10.80
C THR A 98 8.73 8.86 10.25
N LEU A 99 9.09 8.93 8.97
CA LEU A 99 9.41 10.18 8.27
C LEU A 99 8.16 11.02 8.04
N CYS A 100 7.00 10.40 7.77
CA CYS A 100 5.74 11.11 7.59
C CYS A 100 5.36 11.95 8.82
N VAL A 101 5.61 11.45 10.03
CA VAL A 101 5.26 12.12 11.30
C VAL A 101 5.84 13.55 11.42
N PRO A 102 7.17 13.78 11.32
CA PRO A 102 7.74 15.12 11.41
C PRO A 102 7.31 16.02 10.23
N PHE A 103 7.13 15.49 9.02
CA PHE A 103 6.64 16.28 7.88
C PHE A 103 5.19 16.73 8.09
N LEU A 104 4.33 15.84 8.57
CA LEU A 104 2.93 16.15 8.90
C LEU A 104 2.86 17.20 10.02
N TYR A 105 3.62 17.00 11.09
CA TYR A 105 3.69 17.95 12.20
C TYR A 105 4.19 19.33 11.73
N ALA A 106 5.24 19.35 10.89
CA ALA A 106 5.76 20.58 10.32
C ALA A 106 4.74 21.27 9.41
N ALA A 107 3.98 20.52 8.60
CA ALA A 107 2.93 21.08 7.75
C ALA A 107 1.83 21.78 8.59
N LEU A 108 1.39 21.14 9.68
CA LEU A 108 0.38 21.69 10.59
C LEU A 108 0.86 22.96 11.32
N CYS A 109 2.15 23.04 11.67
CA CYS A 109 2.71 24.23 12.32
C CYS A 109 3.00 25.37 11.32
N THR A 110 3.45 25.04 10.12
CA THR A 110 3.94 26.03 9.14
C THR A 110 2.80 26.77 8.44
N VAL A 111 1.59 26.19 8.39
CA VAL A 111 0.41 26.81 7.75
C VAL A 111 0.11 28.21 8.31
N GLU A 112 0.37 28.44 9.60
CA GLU A 112 0.12 29.72 10.27
C GLU A 112 1.06 30.81 9.76
N HIS A 113 2.31 30.44 9.48
CA HIS A 113 3.36 31.36 9.06
C HIS A 113 3.35 31.56 7.54
N SER A 114 3.43 30.48 6.76
CA SER A 114 3.63 30.54 5.31
C SER A 114 2.96 29.40 4.55
N LEU A 115 2.07 29.75 3.63
CA LEU A 115 1.45 28.79 2.71
C LEU A 115 2.44 28.22 1.68
N THR A 116 3.41 29.03 1.26
CA THR A 116 4.44 28.61 0.28
C THR A 116 5.30 27.47 0.80
N LEU A 117 5.56 27.44 2.12
CA LEU A 117 6.27 26.32 2.76
C LEU A 117 5.33 25.16 3.11
N CYS A 118 4.04 25.43 3.34
CA CYS A 118 3.05 24.40 3.67
C CYS A 118 2.81 23.42 2.50
N TRP A 119 2.63 23.93 1.28
CA TRP A 119 2.37 23.08 0.09
C TRP A 119 3.40 21.97 -0.16
N PRO A 120 4.72 22.25 -0.21
CA PRO A 120 5.71 21.18 -0.39
C PRO A 120 5.78 20.21 0.80
N LEU A 121 5.48 20.67 2.02
CA LEU A 121 5.40 19.79 3.20
C LEU A 121 4.20 18.84 3.12
N ILE A 122 3.04 19.33 2.66
CA ILE A 122 1.87 18.50 2.39
C ILE A 122 2.18 17.48 1.28
N PHE A 123 2.82 17.92 0.19
CA PHE A 123 3.26 17.03 -0.89
C PHE A 123 4.17 15.90 -0.35
N ALA A 124 5.19 16.23 0.44
CA ALA A 124 6.08 15.25 1.05
C ALA A 124 5.34 14.28 1.97
N THR A 125 4.43 14.80 2.81
CA THR A 125 3.60 14.01 3.74
C THR A 125 2.73 12.99 2.99
N ILE A 126 1.98 13.45 1.97
CA ILE A 126 1.12 12.59 1.16
C ILE A 126 1.95 11.56 0.40
N THR A 127 3.10 11.95 -0.16
CA THR A 127 4.00 11.05 -0.89
C THR A 127 4.48 9.91 0.02
N LEU A 128 4.91 10.23 1.25
CA LEU A 128 5.34 9.25 2.25
C LEU A 128 4.21 8.32 2.71
N LEU A 129 2.97 8.82 2.80
CA LEU A 129 1.78 8.00 3.05
C LEU A 129 1.50 7.04 1.89
N CYS A 130 1.59 7.53 0.65
CA CYS A 130 1.31 6.77 -0.57
C CYS A 130 2.34 5.65 -0.84
N ILE A 131 3.60 5.81 -0.40
CA ILE A 131 4.61 4.74 -0.44
C ILE A 131 4.11 3.44 0.21
N ASN A 132 3.33 3.55 1.28
CA ASN A 132 2.84 2.38 2.01
C ASN A 132 1.86 1.54 1.19
N TRP A 133 1.17 2.13 0.20
CA TRP A 133 0.14 1.43 -0.58
C TRP A 133 0.74 0.43 -1.57
N SER A 134 1.84 0.79 -2.22
CA SER A 134 2.56 -0.11 -3.14
C SER A 134 3.19 -1.27 -2.36
N ILE A 135 3.90 -0.96 -1.28
CA ILE A 135 4.65 -1.92 -0.48
C ILE A 135 3.73 -2.90 0.26
N LEU A 136 2.62 -2.43 0.80
CA LEU A 136 1.68 -3.30 1.51
C LEU A 136 1.07 -4.36 0.60
N SER A 137 0.85 -4.02 -0.66
CA SER A 137 0.41 -4.99 -1.67
C SER A 137 1.45 -6.10 -1.80
N ASP A 138 2.74 -5.76 -1.89
CA ASP A 138 3.85 -6.73 -1.97
C ASP A 138 3.98 -7.59 -0.70
N ILE A 139 3.84 -6.99 0.49
CA ILE A 139 3.83 -7.73 1.77
C ILE A 139 2.73 -8.79 1.76
N LEU A 140 1.51 -8.43 1.36
CA LEU A 140 0.37 -9.36 1.25
C LEU A 140 0.66 -10.54 0.32
N LEU A 141 1.31 -10.30 -0.83
CA LEU A 141 1.73 -11.38 -1.73
C LEU A 141 2.68 -12.35 -1.05
N SER A 142 3.59 -11.83 -0.22
CA SER A 142 4.66 -12.62 0.38
C SER A 142 4.20 -13.47 1.56
N VAL A 143 3.01 -13.22 2.12
CA VAL A 143 2.54 -13.90 3.34
C VAL A 143 1.25 -14.69 3.16
N ILE A 144 0.58 -14.60 2.02
CA ILE A 144 -0.69 -15.29 1.75
C ILE A 144 -0.59 -16.18 0.50
N VAL A 145 -1.04 -17.43 0.65
CA VAL A 145 -1.11 -18.41 -0.44
C VAL A 145 -2.02 -17.92 -1.59
N PRO A 146 -1.65 -18.09 -2.87
CA PRO A 146 -2.33 -17.50 -4.02
C PRO A 146 -3.86 -17.72 -4.05
N HIS A 147 -4.33 -18.93 -3.70
CA HIS A 147 -5.75 -19.28 -3.74
C HIS A 147 -6.62 -18.43 -2.80
N ARG A 148 -6.07 -17.92 -1.68
CA ARG A 148 -6.81 -17.13 -0.68
C ARG A 148 -6.49 -15.64 -0.73
N ARG A 149 -5.57 -15.22 -1.59
CA ARG A 149 -5.04 -13.85 -1.64
C ARG A 149 -6.10 -12.80 -1.97
N SER A 150 -6.95 -13.06 -2.96
CA SER A 150 -8.01 -12.11 -3.36
C SER A 150 -8.95 -11.77 -2.19
N THR A 151 -9.40 -12.80 -1.46
CA THR A 151 -10.26 -12.62 -0.28
C THR A 151 -9.55 -11.87 0.85
N ALA A 152 -8.28 -12.18 1.11
CA ALA A 152 -7.49 -11.49 2.12
C ALA A 152 -7.26 -10.01 1.78
N THR A 153 -6.93 -9.68 0.53
CA THR A 153 -6.79 -8.30 0.07
C THR A 153 -8.12 -7.56 0.17
N ALA A 154 -9.22 -8.17 -0.29
CA ALA A 154 -10.55 -7.56 -0.21
C ALA A 154 -10.97 -7.24 1.23
N CYS A 155 -10.69 -8.15 2.17
CA CYS A 155 -11.02 -7.91 3.57
C CYS A 155 -10.11 -6.88 4.24
N GLN A 156 -8.83 -6.82 3.87
CA GLN A 156 -7.95 -5.76 4.34
C GLN A 156 -8.46 -4.39 3.86
N ILE A 157 -8.81 -4.27 2.58
CA ILE A 157 -9.39 -3.06 1.96
C ILE A 157 -10.71 -2.67 2.64
N LEU A 158 -11.60 -3.64 2.88
CA LEU A 158 -12.88 -3.39 3.55
C LEU A 158 -12.67 -2.84 4.96
N VAL A 159 -11.78 -3.46 5.74
CA VAL A 159 -11.47 -3.02 7.11
C VAL A 159 -10.82 -1.64 7.09
N SER A 160 -9.86 -1.38 6.20
CA SER A 160 -9.17 -0.10 6.12
C SER A 160 -10.07 1.04 5.65
N HIS A 161 -10.97 0.81 4.70
CA HIS A 161 -11.92 1.85 4.27
C HIS A 161 -13.01 2.09 5.29
N LEU A 162 -13.57 1.05 5.89
CA LEU A 162 -14.65 1.19 6.87
C LEU A 162 -14.17 1.85 8.17
N LEU A 163 -13.03 1.38 8.70
CA LEU A 163 -12.49 1.88 9.97
C LEU A 163 -11.50 3.02 9.81
N GLY A 164 -10.81 3.12 8.67
CA GLY A 164 -9.90 4.21 8.37
C GLY A 164 -10.61 5.34 7.63
N ASP A 165 -10.70 5.24 6.30
CA ASP A 165 -11.10 6.36 5.45
C ASP A 165 -12.50 6.90 5.75
N ALA A 166 -13.50 6.04 5.96
CA ALA A 166 -14.88 6.46 6.16
C ALA A 166 -15.14 7.01 7.57
N SER A 167 -14.49 6.44 8.59
CA SER A 167 -14.70 6.85 9.99
C SER A 167 -13.90 8.11 10.35
N SER A 168 -12.76 8.30 9.69
CA SER A 168 -11.76 9.27 10.13
C SER A 168 -12.20 10.74 10.03
N PRO A 169 -12.86 11.23 8.96
CA PRO A 169 -13.29 12.62 8.90
C PRO A 169 -14.36 12.92 9.95
N TYR A 170 -15.22 11.95 10.24
CA TYR A 170 -16.26 12.07 11.27
C TYR A 170 -15.64 12.21 12.67
N ILE A 171 -14.65 11.36 13.00
CA ILE A 171 -13.97 11.42 14.31
C ILE A 171 -13.22 12.75 14.48
N ILE A 172 -12.49 13.20 13.46
CA ILE A 172 -11.75 14.48 13.50
C ILE A 172 -12.71 15.68 13.56
N GLY A 173 -13.83 15.62 12.83
CA GLY A 173 -14.85 16.67 12.85
C GLY A 173 -15.50 16.81 14.23
N GLN A 174 -15.93 15.69 14.82
CA GLN A 174 -16.49 15.68 16.18
C GLN A 174 -15.49 16.20 17.21
N LEU A 175 -14.22 15.80 17.11
CA LEU A 175 -13.19 16.30 18.01
C LEU A 175 -12.96 17.81 17.84
N SER A 176 -12.94 18.31 16.61
CA SER A 176 -12.84 19.74 16.30
C SER A 176 -14.02 20.52 16.88
N ASP A 177 -15.25 20.00 16.77
CA ASP A 177 -16.45 20.63 17.31
C ASP A 177 -16.44 20.66 18.86
N ILE A 178 -15.99 19.58 19.51
CA ILE A 178 -15.83 19.52 20.98
C ILE A 178 -14.80 20.55 21.45
N LEU A 179 -13.66 20.65 20.76
CA LEU A 179 -12.60 21.61 21.08
C LEU A 179 -13.02 23.06 20.86
N ARG A 180 -13.90 23.31 19.88
CA ARG A 180 -14.42 24.63 19.55
C ARG A 180 -15.45 25.14 20.57
N GLY A 181 -16.26 24.26 21.14
CA GLY A 181 -17.35 24.65 22.04
C GLY A 181 -18.39 25.54 21.33
N THR A 182 -18.80 26.63 21.96
CA THR A 182 -19.82 27.57 21.43
C THR A 182 -19.26 28.66 20.51
N ASP A 183 -17.94 28.84 20.47
CA ASP A 183 -17.33 29.95 19.74
C ASP A 183 -17.27 29.70 18.23
N GLN A 184 -17.87 30.61 17.45
CA GLN A 184 -17.95 30.49 15.99
C GLN A 184 -16.91 31.35 15.24
N SER A 185 -15.94 31.91 15.96
CA SER A 185 -14.85 32.69 15.36
C SER A 185 -14.00 31.82 14.43
N ASP A 186 -13.62 32.36 13.28
CA ASP A 186 -12.81 31.66 12.29
C ASP A 186 -11.42 31.26 12.84
N VAL A 187 -10.88 32.04 13.78
CA VAL A 187 -9.63 31.71 14.47
C VAL A 187 -9.79 30.47 15.34
N VAL A 188 -10.88 30.36 16.08
CA VAL A 188 -11.15 29.19 16.95
C VAL A 188 -11.42 27.95 16.11
N ARG A 189 -12.13 28.10 14.98
CA ARG A 189 -12.34 27.00 14.02
C ARG A 189 -11.02 26.47 13.47
N PHE A 190 -10.11 27.36 13.09
CA PHE A 190 -8.79 26.99 12.61
C PHE A 190 -7.97 26.27 13.69
N VAL A 191 -7.87 26.84 14.91
CA VAL A 191 -7.10 26.25 16.01
C VAL A 191 -7.67 24.90 16.46
N SER A 192 -9.00 24.79 16.55
CA SER A 192 -9.67 23.54 16.94
C SER A 192 -9.44 22.44 15.91
N LEU A 193 -9.52 22.78 14.61
CA LEU A 193 -9.24 21.84 13.53
C LEU A 193 -7.76 21.43 13.51
N LYS A 194 -6.83 22.37 13.73
CA LYS A 194 -5.40 22.07 13.88
C LYS A 194 -5.16 21.06 15.01
N ASN A 195 -5.77 21.30 16.16
CA ASN A 195 -5.65 20.43 17.33
C ASN A 195 -6.27 19.05 17.10
N ALA A 196 -7.40 18.97 16.40
CA ALA A 196 -7.99 17.71 15.99
C ALA A 196 -7.08 16.96 15.01
N LEU A 197 -6.47 17.65 14.04
CA LEU A 197 -5.55 17.05 13.07
C LEU A 197 -4.26 16.50 13.72
N PHE A 198 -3.81 17.03 14.87
CA PHE A 198 -2.69 16.43 15.60
C PHE A 198 -2.98 14.99 16.06
N MET A 199 -4.25 14.59 16.25
CA MET A 199 -4.59 13.19 16.50
C MET A 199 -4.19 12.26 15.37
N THR A 200 -4.23 12.74 14.11
CA THR A 200 -3.81 11.94 12.95
C THR A 200 -2.30 11.64 13.00
N THR A 201 -1.50 12.55 13.58
CA THR A 201 -0.07 12.32 13.82
C THR A 201 0.15 11.20 14.82
N PHE A 202 -0.63 11.14 15.90
CA PHE A 202 -0.58 10.03 16.86
C PHE A 202 -0.96 8.70 16.21
N THR A 203 -2.04 8.67 15.40
CA THR A 203 -2.44 7.49 14.64
C THR A 203 -1.34 7.04 13.66
N THR A 204 -0.62 7.97 13.05
CA THR A 204 0.51 7.66 12.15
C THR A 204 1.67 7.00 12.90
N VAL A 205 2.01 7.49 14.10
CA VAL A 205 3.03 6.87 14.96
C VAL A 205 2.61 5.45 15.36
N LEU A 206 1.33 5.26 15.69
CA LEU A 206 0.80 3.93 16.01
C LEU A 206 0.86 2.99 14.78
N GLY A 207 0.57 3.52 13.58
CA GLY A 207 0.75 2.80 12.33
C GLY A 207 2.20 2.36 12.11
N ALA A 208 3.17 3.25 12.32
CA ALA A 208 4.59 2.94 12.22
C ALA A 208 4.99 1.81 13.19
N PHE A 209 4.52 1.87 14.44
CA PHE A 209 4.72 0.81 15.43
C PHE A 209 4.18 -0.55 14.96
N PHE A 210 2.98 -0.57 14.37
CA PHE A 210 2.42 -1.81 13.82
C PHE A 210 3.25 -2.38 12.66
N PHE A 211 3.78 -1.53 11.78
CA PHE A 211 4.66 -1.98 10.70
C PHE A 211 6.03 -2.48 11.18
N TYR A 212 6.57 -1.93 12.26
CA TYR A 212 7.74 -2.54 12.93
C TYR A 212 7.41 -3.94 13.47
N GLY A 213 6.20 -4.12 14.01
CA GLY A 213 5.70 -5.45 14.39
C GLY A 213 5.64 -6.42 13.19
N VAL A 214 5.15 -5.97 12.03
CA VAL A 214 5.17 -6.76 10.79
C VAL A 214 6.60 -7.19 10.44
N ALA A 215 7.57 -6.28 10.52
CA ALA A 215 8.97 -6.58 10.21
C ALA A 215 9.57 -7.70 11.08
N TRP A 216 9.11 -7.88 12.32
CA TRP A 216 9.52 -9.00 13.16
C TRP A 216 8.86 -10.34 12.80
N TYR A 217 7.58 -10.34 12.42
CA TYR A 217 6.83 -11.58 12.15
C TYR A 217 6.83 -12.01 10.67
N ILE A 218 7.39 -11.20 9.76
CA ILE A 218 7.32 -11.47 8.32
C ILE A 218 8.07 -12.74 7.92
N GLU A 219 9.25 -13.02 8.49
CA GLU A 219 10.02 -14.23 8.14
C GLU A 219 9.31 -15.52 8.54
N GLU A 220 8.71 -15.53 9.74
CA GLU A 220 7.94 -16.69 10.21
C GLU A 220 6.73 -16.93 9.29
N SER A 221 6.10 -15.85 8.83
CA SER A 221 4.91 -15.91 7.97
C SER A 221 5.27 -16.35 6.55
N GLN A 222 6.37 -15.85 5.99
CA GLN A 222 6.90 -16.28 4.69
C GLN A 222 7.29 -17.76 4.71
N LYS A 223 7.92 -18.24 5.79
CA LYS A 223 8.26 -19.66 5.94
C LYS A 223 7.01 -20.55 5.95
N LYS A 224 6.02 -20.21 6.77
CA LYS A 224 4.74 -20.96 6.82
C LYS A 224 4.02 -20.98 5.47
N MET A 225 4.01 -19.86 4.76
CA MET A 225 3.43 -19.77 3.41
C MET A 225 4.16 -20.70 2.43
N ASN A 226 5.50 -20.71 2.43
CA ASN A 226 6.29 -21.57 1.55
C ASN A 226 6.09 -23.05 1.88
N ASP A 227 6.01 -23.41 3.16
CA ASP A 227 5.74 -24.78 3.61
C ASP A 227 4.35 -25.26 3.15
N GLU A 228 3.31 -24.43 3.31
CA GLU A 228 1.94 -24.73 2.84
C GLU A 228 1.89 -24.84 1.31
N LEU A 229 2.59 -23.95 0.58
CA LEU A 229 2.67 -24.01 -0.87
C LEU A 229 3.36 -25.29 -1.36
N ASN A 230 4.49 -25.67 -0.76
CA ASN A 230 5.20 -26.89 -1.10
C ASN A 230 4.35 -28.14 -0.83
N SER A 231 3.60 -28.16 0.28
CA SER A 231 2.67 -29.26 0.59
C SER A 231 1.52 -29.39 -0.43
N CYS A 232 1.05 -28.29 -1.01
CA CYS A 232 0.04 -28.29 -2.07
C CYS A 232 0.60 -28.74 -3.42
N LEU A 233 1.91 -28.56 -3.66
CA LEU A 233 2.58 -28.91 -4.92
C LEU A 233 3.06 -30.37 -4.97
N GLN A 234 3.41 -30.97 -3.83
CA GLN A 234 3.85 -32.38 -3.78
C GLN A 234 2.84 -33.41 -4.35
N PRO A 235 1.52 -33.30 -4.13
CA PRO A 235 0.54 -34.21 -4.74
C PRO A 235 0.54 -34.14 -6.28
N VAL A 236 0.79 -32.96 -6.85
CA VAL A 236 0.81 -32.74 -8.30
C VAL A 236 2.06 -33.38 -8.91
N ALA A 237 3.23 -33.24 -8.27
CA ALA A 237 4.47 -33.85 -8.72
C ALA A 237 4.39 -35.39 -8.76
N ILE A 238 3.78 -35.99 -7.72
CA ILE A 238 3.56 -37.45 -7.65
C ILE A 238 2.58 -37.90 -8.74
N THR A 239 1.54 -37.10 -9.02
CA THR A 239 0.57 -37.42 -10.07
C THR A 239 1.23 -37.37 -11.47
N SER A 240 2.11 -36.39 -11.72
CA SER A 240 2.88 -36.31 -12.99
C SER A 240 3.96 -37.39 -13.14
N SER A 241 4.52 -37.89 -12.04
CA SER A 241 5.45 -39.03 -12.09
C SER A 241 4.74 -40.39 -12.16
N SER A 242 3.45 -40.45 -11.80
CA SER A 242 2.64 -41.69 -11.81
C SER A 242 1.90 -41.96 -13.11
N SER A 243 1.94 -41.04 -14.08
CA SER A 243 1.50 -41.29 -15.46
C SER A 243 2.62 -41.87 -16.32
N GLU A 244 3.36 -42.85 -15.80
CA GLU A 244 4.06 -43.81 -16.67
C GLU A 244 3.01 -44.74 -17.28
N PHE A 245 2.90 -44.64 -18.60
CA PHE A 245 2.13 -45.54 -19.45
C PHE A 245 2.38 -47.01 -19.07
N PRO A 246 1.35 -47.88 -19.01
CA PRO A 246 1.55 -49.30 -18.81
C PRO A 246 2.45 -49.87 -19.90
N SER A 247 3.52 -50.52 -19.45
CA SER A 247 4.51 -51.28 -20.19
C SER A 247 3.91 -52.39 -21.06
N ILE A 248 3.45 -52.05 -22.27
CA ILE A 248 3.21 -53.03 -23.35
C ILE A 248 3.67 -52.42 -24.69
N LEU A 249 4.99 -52.39 -24.92
CA LEU A 249 5.63 -52.73 -26.20
C LEU A 249 7.15 -52.66 -26.02
N ASN A 250 7.77 -53.76 -25.58
CA ASN A 250 9.21 -53.95 -25.78
C ASN A 250 9.42 -54.58 -27.16
N ASN A 251 10.55 -54.22 -27.77
CA ASN A 251 11.13 -54.71 -29.02
C ASN A 251 10.66 -54.00 -30.30
N ASP A 252 11.36 -52.94 -30.71
CA ASP A 252 12.42 -53.04 -31.73
C ASP A 252 12.94 -51.64 -32.15
N LEU A 253 14.28 -51.47 -32.13
CA LEU A 253 15.09 -50.47 -32.87
C LEU A 253 15.15 -49.02 -32.31
N PRO A 254 16.17 -48.21 -32.68
CA PRO A 254 17.40 -48.01 -31.91
C PRO A 254 17.54 -46.58 -31.35
N TYR A 255 18.53 -46.40 -30.48
CA TYR A 255 19.08 -45.12 -30.04
C TYR A 255 19.15 -44.07 -31.17
N ASN A 256 18.43 -42.94 -30.99
CA ASN A 256 18.86 -41.53 -31.22
C ASN A 256 17.69 -40.62 -31.69
N SER A 257 17.79 -39.32 -31.37
CA SER A 257 17.11 -38.16 -32.02
C SER A 257 15.67 -37.76 -31.61
N SER A 258 15.45 -37.36 -30.36
CA SER A 258 14.22 -36.61 -29.97
C SER A 258 14.46 -35.23 -29.35
N GLU A 259 15.71 -34.88 -29.01
CA GLU A 259 16.06 -33.51 -28.59
C GLU A 259 16.29 -32.56 -29.79
N GLU A 260 16.44 -33.06 -31.02
CA GLU A 260 16.76 -32.25 -32.20
C GLU A 260 15.53 -31.72 -32.97
N GLN A 261 14.33 -32.26 -32.72
CA GLN A 261 13.08 -31.79 -33.35
C GLN A 261 12.38 -30.65 -32.61
N LEU A 262 12.53 -30.54 -31.29
CA LEU A 262 11.92 -29.43 -30.53
C LEU A 262 12.69 -28.11 -30.68
N VAL A 263 13.99 -28.17 -30.97
CA VAL A 263 14.83 -26.98 -31.21
C VAL A 263 14.56 -26.39 -32.60
N THR A 264 14.30 -27.22 -33.62
CA THR A 264 14.03 -26.78 -35.00
C THR A 264 12.63 -26.17 -35.17
N GLU A 265 11.61 -26.62 -34.42
CA GLU A 265 10.26 -26.03 -34.48
C GLU A 265 10.19 -24.66 -33.78
N SER A 266 10.93 -24.48 -32.68
CA SER A 266 11.11 -23.19 -31.98
C SER A 266 11.77 -22.12 -32.86
N ASP A 267 12.81 -22.50 -33.61
CA ASP A 267 13.56 -21.56 -34.46
C ASP A 267 12.80 -21.18 -35.74
N THR A 268 11.89 -22.03 -36.22
CA THR A 268 11.01 -21.73 -37.35
C THR A 268 9.89 -20.75 -36.96
N PHE A 269 9.36 -20.85 -35.73
CA PHE A 269 8.33 -19.94 -35.22
C PHE A 269 8.88 -18.53 -34.92
N LYS A 270 10.12 -18.42 -34.41
CA LYS A 270 10.80 -17.12 -34.23
C LYS A 270 11.04 -16.37 -35.54
N ARG A 271 11.31 -17.09 -36.65
CA ARG A 271 11.57 -16.47 -37.96
C ARG A 271 10.30 -16.06 -38.74
N ALA A 272 9.14 -16.60 -38.36
CA ALA A 272 7.85 -16.22 -38.95
C ALA A 272 7.23 -14.98 -38.27
N GLY A 273 7.48 -14.77 -36.97
CA GLY A 273 7.04 -13.57 -36.25
C GLY A 273 7.79 -12.30 -36.65
N ASP A 274 9.08 -12.41 -37.02
CA ASP A 274 9.91 -11.26 -37.39
C ASP A 274 9.51 -10.65 -38.76
N LYS A 275 8.93 -11.45 -39.66
CA LYS A 275 8.44 -10.97 -40.97
C LYS A 275 7.05 -10.34 -40.94
N SER A 276 6.31 -10.46 -39.83
CA SER A 276 4.98 -9.85 -39.69
C SER A 276 5.02 -8.46 -39.04
N VAL A 277 6.17 -8.04 -38.51
CA VAL A 277 6.36 -6.70 -37.91
C VAL A 277 6.95 -5.68 -38.91
N GLU A 278 7.60 -6.12 -39.99
CA GLU A 278 8.09 -5.22 -41.05
C GLU A 278 7.06 -4.86 -42.14
N ALA A 279 5.81 -5.33 -42.05
CA ALA A 279 4.76 -5.05 -43.03
C ALA A 279 3.68 -4.05 -42.56
N GLU A 280 3.87 -3.43 -41.39
CA GLU A 280 2.94 -2.41 -40.86
C GLU A 280 3.67 -1.15 -40.34
N ILE A 281 4.69 -0.71 -41.10
CA ILE A 281 5.21 0.67 -41.14
C ILE A 281 5.35 1.09 -42.60
#